data_AF-A0A7C6XNS7-F1
#
_entry.id   AF-A0A7C6XNS7-F1
#
_cell.length_a   1.000
_cell.length_b   1.000
_cell.length_c   1.000
_cell.angle_alpha   90.00
_cell.angle_beta   90.00
_cell.angle_gamma   90.00
#
_symmetry.space_group_name_H-M   'P 1'
#
loop_
_entity.id
_entity.type
_entity.pdbx_description
1 polymer ?
#
loop_
_entity_poly.entity_id
_entity_poly.type
_entity_poly.pdbx_seq_one_letter_code
_entity_poly.pdbx_strand_id
1 'polypeptide(L)'
;MVNFKEKDLFIDKINEALSDEEITFKLGEVVLYNVRDPKLHVTFIFNEETFAKITPKIKNEVLKIAENLFSEKIKIEINYIRVEYSKEKLIRKMQEFFKDKVKISHRLIDYSNISIIEEENNVTITLELDSLTYNYVNFAHLDESINSFLNMYFYEDIAIKFVKNPKLDINKNYVKDVNVLPTYTSLQNIDVEIMDKITHYGIRQMPYAIRDNLSQIDEKILVCGVVSSLEFIERTEKPFYKFLLNDTTGTVSCMFFPKKTKIIEDFNSKIYNGVEIIVDGYLKTDNRNGSGLLFVNNINLCKINYDTIPNQTFIKKIADNYNIISPQPYFDERSQQLTFLEEEQRKFKELEGEVVVFDLETTGTDVNTAKIVEIGAVKLVDGKFDSTFSTLVNPLIQIPAGASKVNNIYDEDVKDAPTFKEVLPDLYKFMFNAKLVAHNIDYDINVLNNNAIDFLYRFDNDLVCTLELSRSLSKLKVSNHRLSTLTKYFNIDLKNAHRALDDTIATAYLYLELLKVQYDK
;
A
#
# COMPACT_ATOMS: atom_id res chain seq x y z
N MET A 1 -2.93 -7.15 26.28
CA MET A 1 -4.15 -6.39 25.95
C MET A 1 -5.33 -7.33 26.18
N VAL A 2 -6.28 -6.93 27.01
CA VAL A 2 -7.56 -7.63 27.15
C VAL A 2 -8.26 -7.59 25.78
N ASN A 3 -8.74 -8.73 25.31
CA ASN A 3 -9.26 -8.85 23.95
C ASN A 3 -10.58 -8.05 23.82
N PHE A 4 -10.84 -7.35 22.71
CA PHE A 4 -12.04 -6.50 22.54
C PHE A 4 -13.36 -7.25 22.82
N LYS A 5 -13.40 -8.57 22.58
CA LYS A 5 -14.54 -9.44 22.92
C LYS A 5 -14.84 -9.56 24.41
N GLU A 6 -13.86 -9.36 25.28
CA GLU A 6 -14.03 -9.46 26.75
C GLU A 6 -14.55 -8.14 27.34
N LYS A 7 -14.37 -7.01 26.64
CA LYS A 7 -14.82 -5.67 27.05
C LYS A 7 -16.35 -5.55 26.99
N ASP A 8 -16.94 -5.92 25.85
CA ASP A 8 -18.39 -5.78 25.65
C ASP A 8 -19.15 -6.77 26.55
N LEU A 9 -18.65 -8.01 26.67
CA LEU A 9 -19.19 -9.02 27.59
C LEU A 9 -19.16 -8.57 29.06
N PHE A 10 -18.15 -7.80 29.47
CA PHE A 10 -18.04 -7.27 30.82
C PHE A 10 -19.07 -6.18 31.12
N ILE A 11 -19.29 -5.26 30.17
CA ILE A 11 -20.31 -4.20 30.29
C ILE A 11 -21.71 -4.82 30.27
N ASP A 12 -21.97 -5.74 29.34
CA ASP A 12 -23.27 -6.38 29.17
C ASP A 12 -23.70 -7.09 30.45
N LYS A 13 -22.78 -7.82 31.09
CA LYS A 13 -23.07 -8.50 32.37
C LYS A 13 -23.34 -7.54 33.53
N ILE A 14 -22.70 -6.38 33.56
CA ILE A 14 -22.96 -5.37 34.59
C ILE A 14 -24.32 -4.73 34.38
N ASN A 15 -24.63 -4.34 33.13
CA ASN A 15 -25.91 -3.72 32.79
C ASN A 15 -27.09 -4.71 32.93
N GLU A 16 -26.88 -6.00 32.65
CA GLU A 16 -27.87 -7.05 32.88
C GLU A 16 -28.10 -7.28 34.38
N ALA A 17 -27.03 -7.39 35.19
CA ALA A 17 -27.15 -7.65 36.62
C ALA A 17 -27.72 -6.48 37.43
N LEU A 18 -27.64 -5.26 36.89
CA LEU A 18 -28.09 -4.02 37.55
C LEU A 18 -29.23 -3.32 36.79
N SER A 19 -29.94 -4.04 35.92
CA SER A 19 -31.03 -3.49 35.12
C SER A 19 -32.14 -2.86 35.96
N ASP A 20 -32.42 -3.41 37.14
CA ASP A 20 -33.48 -2.96 38.05
C ASP A 20 -33.16 -1.63 38.75
N GLU A 21 -31.90 -1.18 38.71
CA GLU A 21 -31.46 0.07 39.35
C GLU A 21 -31.57 1.29 38.40
N GLU A 22 -32.01 1.08 37.15
CA GLU A 22 -32.12 2.12 36.10
C GLU A 22 -30.82 2.93 35.91
N ILE A 23 -29.69 2.23 35.89
CA ILE A 23 -28.35 2.79 35.67
C ILE A 23 -27.73 2.09 34.46
N THR A 24 -27.35 2.87 33.46
CA THR A 24 -26.55 2.39 32.33
C THR A 24 -25.08 2.67 32.59
N PHE A 25 -24.27 1.62 32.71
CA PHE A 25 -22.83 1.73 32.86
C PHE A 25 -22.17 1.91 31.49
N LYS A 26 -21.52 3.05 31.28
CA LYS A 26 -20.67 3.31 30.11
C LYS A 26 -19.21 3.21 30.48
N LEU A 27 -18.47 2.38 29.75
CA LEU A 27 -17.05 2.16 30.00
C LEU A 27 -16.21 3.23 29.30
N GLY A 28 -15.41 3.96 30.08
CA GLY A 28 -14.47 4.95 29.58
C GLY A 28 -13.12 4.34 29.22
N GLU A 29 -12.42 3.77 30.22
CA GLU A 29 -11.04 3.31 30.06
C GLU A 29 -10.80 1.99 30.82
N VAL A 30 -9.98 1.11 30.27
CA VAL A 30 -9.49 -0.10 30.93
C VAL A 30 -7.98 -0.19 30.74
N VAL A 31 -7.23 -0.16 31.85
CA VAL A 31 -5.75 -0.16 31.82
C VAL A 31 -5.22 -1.24 32.75
N LEU A 32 -4.35 -2.10 32.23
CA LEU A 32 -3.61 -3.09 33.02
C LEU A 32 -2.22 -2.53 33.36
N TYR A 33 -1.96 -2.29 34.64
CA TYR A 33 -0.67 -1.85 35.14
C TYR A 33 0.14 -3.00 35.71
N ASN A 34 1.47 -2.84 35.67
CA ASN A 34 2.47 -3.67 36.34
C ASN A 34 2.43 -5.18 36.00
N VAL A 35 3.35 -5.61 35.12
CA VAL A 35 3.43 -7.01 34.65
C VAL A 35 3.74 -8.02 35.78
N ARG A 36 4.34 -7.59 36.89
CA ARG A 36 4.72 -8.47 38.02
C ARG A 36 3.64 -8.58 39.11
N ASP A 37 2.78 -7.58 39.23
CA ASP A 37 1.64 -7.53 40.15
C ASP A 37 0.48 -6.86 39.41
N PRO A 38 -0.24 -7.63 38.55
CA PRO A 38 -1.17 -7.07 37.59
C PRO A 38 -2.35 -6.39 38.30
N LYS A 39 -2.52 -5.09 38.03
CA LYS A 39 -3.65 -4.29 38.51
C LYS A 39 -4.48 -3.78 37.34
N LEU A 40 -5.75 -4.16 37.29
CA LEU A 40 -6.69 -3.73 36.28
C LEU A 40 -7.48 -2.54 36.78
N HIS A 41 -7.27 -1.38 36.18
CA HIS A 41 -8.05 -0.19 36.43
C HIS A 41 -9.18 -0.10 35.40
N VAL A 42 -10.40 0.01 35.89
CA VAL A 42 -11.62 0.11 35.08
C VAL A 42 -12.29 1.43 35.42
N THR A 43 -12.56 2.26 34.42
CA THR A 43 -13.19 3.57 34.61
C THR A 43 -14.56 3.59 33.95
N PHE A 44 -15.61 3.79 34.75
CA PHE A 44 -16.96 4.03 34.28
C PHE A 44 -17.29 5.53 34.25
N ILE A 45 -18.05 5.93 33.25
CA ILE A 45 -18.43 7.32 32.97
C ILE A 45 -19.94 7.46 33.12
N PHE A 46 -20.35 8.54 33.79
CA PHE A 46 -21.74 8.85 34.07
C PHE A 46 -22.04 10.33 33.83
N ASN A 47 -23.25 10.63 33.38
CA ASN A 47 -23.80 11.99 33.46
C ASN A 47 -24.20 12.33 34.91
N GLU A 48 -24.64 13.55 35.17
CA GLU A 48 -24.95 14.00 36.53
C GLU A 48 -26.08 13.19 37.20
N GLU A 49 -27.13 12.88 36.44
CA GLU A 49 -28.30 12.16 36.94
C GLU A 49 -27.98 10.71 37.31
N THR A 50 -27.29 9.99 36.43
CA THR A 50 -26.91 8.59 36.67
C THR A 50 -25.82 8.45 37.72
N PHE A 51 -24.88 9.41 37.79
CA PHE A 51 -23.83 9.40 38.82
C PHE A 51 -24.41 9.53 40.23
N ALA A 52 -25.49 10.31 40.40
CA ALA A 52 -26.16 10.47 41.68
C ALA A 52 -26.76 9.16 42.22
N LYS A 53 -27.08 8.20 41.33
CA LYS A 53 -27.59 6.87 41.69
C LYS A 53 -26.48 5.90 42.15
N ILE A 54 -25.19 6.22 41.99
CA ILE A 54 -24.07 5.31 42.32
C ILE A 54 -23.83 5.25 43.84
N THR A 55 -24.40 4.24 44.48
CA THR A 55 -24.25 3.99 45.93
C THR A 55 -23.11 3.01 46.25
N PRO A 56 -22.62 2.94 47.51
CA PRO A 56 -21.66 1.92 47.94
C PRO A 56 -22.13 0.47 47.69
N LYS A 57 -23.44 0.22 47.78
CA LYS A 57 -24.05 -1.09 47.46
C LYS A 57 -23.77 -1.47 46.00
N ILE A 58 -24.07 -0.55 45.08
CA ILE A 58 -23.84 -0.73 43.64
C ILE A 58 -22.35 -0.92 43.35
N LYS A 59 -21.47 -0.10 43.95
CA LYS A 59 -20.02 -0.25 43.76
C LYS A 59 -19.50 -1.63 44.17
N ASN A 60 -20.01 -2.18 45.27
CA ASN A 60 -19.64 -3.51 45.73
C ASN A 60 -20.14 -4.62 44.78
N GLU A 61 -21.35 -4.50 44.24
CA GLU A 61 -21.87 -5.47 43.27
C GLU A 61 -21.09 -5.44 41.96
N VAL A 62 -20.77 -4.25 41.43
CA VAL A 62 -19.91 -4.09 40.25
C VAL A 62 -18.52 -4.70 40.48
N LEU A 63 -17.93 -4.50 41.66
CA LEU A 63 -16.64 -5.08 42.01
C LEU A 63 -16.70 -6.62 42.05
N LYS A 64 -17.73 -7.21 42.66
CA LYS A 64 -17.91 -8.68 42.68
C LYS A 64 -18.06 -9.25 41.26
N ILE A 65 -18.85 -8.60 40.41
CA ILE A 65 -19.02 -9.01 39.01
C ILE A 65 -17.67 -8.98 38.29
N ALA A 66 -16.87 -7.93 38.50
CA ALA A 66 -15.53 -7.83 37.94
C ALA A 66 -14.59 -8.93 38.47
N GLU A 67 -14.54 -9.16 39.78
CA GLU A 67 -13.74 -10.20 40.41
C GLU A 67 -14.11 -11.62 39.96
N ASN A 68 -15.39 -11.86 39.63
CA ASN A 68 -15.84 -13.13 39.07
C ASN A 68 -15.45 -13.32 37.59
N LEU A 69 -15.28 -12.23 36.84
CA LEU A 69 -14.98 -12.27 35.41
C LEU A 69 -13.47 -12.31 35.13
N PHE A 70 -12.67 -11.68 35.98
CA PHE A 70 -11.21 -11.66 35.85
C PHE A 70 -10.56 -12.62 36.86
N SER A 71 -9.40 -13.20 36.52
CA SER A 71 -8.75 -14.22 37.37
C SER A 71 -8.40 -13.70 38.77
N GLU A 72 -8.46 -14.55 39.81
CA GLU A 72 -8.08 -14.25 41.21
C GLU A 72 -6.67 -13.64 41.39
N LYS A 73 -5.82 -13.72 40.37
CA LYS A 73 -4.44 -13.20 40.37
C LYS A 73 -4.32 -11.73 39.95
N ILE A 74 -5.42 -11.07 39.55
CA ILE A 74 -5.42 -9.69 39.09
C ILE A 74 -6.20 -8.84 40.10
N LYS A 75 -5.55 -7.84 40.67
CA LYS A 75 -6.25 -6.87 41.54
C LYS A 75 -7.05 -5.91 40.67
N ILE A 76 -8.32 -5.70 40.98
CA ILE A 76 -9.20 -4.82 40.22
C ILE A 76 -9.45 -3.53 41.00
N GLU A 77 -9.39 -2.40 40.32
CA GLU A 77 -9.74 -1.09 40.85
C GLU A 77 -10.74 -0.41 39.92
N ILE A 78 -11.89 -0.02 40.47
CA ILE A 78 -13.00 0.54 39.69
C ILE A 78 -13.19 2.01 40.06
N ASN A 79 -13.07 2.87 39.06
CA ASN A 79 -13.27 4.29 39.14
C ASN A 79 -14.61 4.68 38.52
N TYR A 80 -15.29 5.64 39.16
CA TYR A 80 -16.57 6.18 38.71
C TYR A 80 -16.36 7.67 38.50
N ILE A 81 -16.43 8.13 37.25
CA ILE A 81 -16.18 9.52 36.89
C ILE A 81 -17.47 10.16 36.43
N ARG A 82 -17.82 11.30 37.04
CA ARG A 82 -18.87 12.18 36.54
C ARG A 82 -18.32 13.03 35.41
N VAL A 83 -18.99 13.00 34.28
CA VAL A 83 -18.62 13.78 33.09
C VAL A 83 -19.77 14.70 32.72
N GLU A 84 -19.47 15.99 32.68
CA GLU A 84 -20.33 17.00 32.09
C GLU A 84 -19.97 17.17 30.60
N TYR A 85 -21.00 17.19 29.76
CA TYR A 85 -20.88 17.53 28.35
C TYR A 85 -20.75 19.04 28.20
N SER A 86 -19.77 19.48 27.41
CA SER A 86 -19.68 20.85 26.93
C SER A 86 -19.08 20.86 25.53
N LYS A 87 -19.56 21.79 24.70
CA LYS A 87 -19.06 21.96 23.33
C LYS A 87 -17.55 22.24 23.31
N GLU A 88 -17.04 23.02 24.26
CA GLU A 88 -15.61 23.33 24.36
C GLU A 88 -14.78 22.08 24.67
N LYS A 89 -15.27 21.23 25.57
CA LYS A 89 -14.61 19.97 25.92
C LYS A 89 -14.63 19.00 24.75
N LEU A 90 -15.74 18.94 24.01
CA LEU A 90 -15.89 18.14 22.80
C LEU A 90 -14.87 18.55 21.73
N ILE A 91 -14.82 19.85 21.41
CA ILE A 91 -13.85 20.40 20.45
C ILE A 91 -12.42 20.12 20.90
N ARG A 92 -12.10 20.34 22.18
CA ARG A 92 -10.76 20.07 22.72
C ARG A 92 -10.37 18.59 22.58
N LYS A 93 -11.31 17.67 22.79
CA LYS A 93 -11.07 16.23 22.62
C LYS A 93 -10.94 15.84 21.16
N MET A 94 -11.72 16.44 20.25
CA MET A 94 -11.50 16.28 18.81
C MET A 94 -10.11 16.78 18.39
N GLN A 95 -9.69 17.94 18.90
CA GLN A 95 -8.35 18.48 18.64
C GLN A 95 -7.25 17.55 19.17
N GLU A 96 -7.40 17.02 20.39
CA GLU A 96 -6.48 16.02 20.98
C GLU A 96 -6.42 14.76 20.11
N PHE A 97 -7.56 14.25 19.64
CA PHE A 97 -7.61 13.11 18.74
C PHE A 97 -6.85 13.39 17.44
N PHE A 98 -7.20 14.47 16.74
CA PHE A 98 -6.58 14.78 15.45
C PHE A 98 -5.10 15.13 15.59
N LYS A 99 -4.68 15.76 16.69
CA LYS A 99 -3.29 16.15 16.94
C LYS A 99 -2.43 14.99 17.44
N ASP A 100 -2.88 14.29 18.48
CA ASP A 100 -2.04 13.37 19.24
C ASP A 100 -2.26 11.90 18.81
N LYS A 101 -3.46 11.56 18.29
CA LYS A 101 -3.74 10.24 17.71
C LYS A 101 -3.46 10.25 16.22
N VAL A 102 -4.18 11.05 15.43
CA VAL A 102 -4.09 11.00 13.96
C VAL A 102 -2.91 11.80 13.40
N LYS A 103 -2.32 12.71 14.19
CA LYS A 103 -1.24 13.61 13.76
C LYS A 103 -1.58 14.47 12.52
N ILE A 104 -2.87 14.75 12.28
CA ILE A 104 -3.30 15.78 11.34
C ILE A 104 -2.95 17.15 11.95
N SER A 105 -2.35 18.03 11.15
CA SER A 105 -2.20 19.43 11.56
C SER A 105 -3.57 20.02 11.84
N HIS A 106 -3.84 20.40 13.10
CA HIS A 106 -5.10 21.05 13.51
C HIS A 106 -5.48 22.28 12.66
N ARG A 107 -4.54 22.87 11.92
CA ARG A 107 -4.76 23.97 10.96
C ARG A 107 -5.49 23.55 9.68
N LEU A 108 -5.65 22.25 9.44
CA LEU A 108 -6.38 21.71 8.29
C LEU A 108 -7.86 21.53 8.58
N ILE A 109 -8.26 21.50 9.85
CA ILE A 109 -9.65 21.31 10.26
C ILE A 109 -10.17 22.62 10.86
N ASP A 110 -11.23 23.17 10.27
CA ASP A 110 -11.91 24.34 10.81
C ASP A 110 -12.95 23.92 11.86
N TYR A 111 -12.58 24.04 13.13
CA TYR A 111 -13.48 23.76 14.26
C TYR A 111 -14.49 24.89 14.53
N SER A 112 -14.37 26.04 13.85
CA SER A 112 -15.27 27.18 14.06
C SER A 112 -16.63 27.01 13.37
N ASN A 113 -16.71 26.18 12.34
CA ASN A 113 -17.91 25.94 11.52
C ASN A 113 -18.48 24.52 11.67
N ILE A 114 -18.37 23.92 12.87
CA ILE A 114 -18.98 22.62 13.13
C ILE A 114 -20.49 22.73 13.39
N SER A 115 -21.25 21.84 12.76
CA SER A 115 -22.68 21.69 13.05
C SER A 115 -22.86 20.57 14.07
N ILE A 116 -23.54 20.86 15.18
CA ILE A 116 -23.81 19.89 16.25
C ILE A 116 -25.32 19.81 16.44
N ILE A 117 -25.84 18.58 16.42
CA ILE A 117 -27.23 18.27 16.72
C ILE A 117 -27.23 17.41 17.98
N GLU A 118 -27.91 17.90 19.02
CA GLU A 118 -27.99 17.26 20.33
C GLU A 118 -29.41 16.74 20.53
N GLU A 119 -29.53 15.42 20.70
CA GLU A 119 -30.74 14.70 21.08
C GLU A 119 -30.46 14.01 22.43
N GLU A 120 -31.48 13.74 23.25
CA GLU A 120 -31.35 13.40 24.70
C GLU A 120 -30.06 12.68 25.13
N ASN A 121 -29.66 11.59 24.46
CA ASN A 121 -28.40 10.87 24.71
C ASN A 121 -27.47 10.75 23.48
N ASN A 122 -27.78 11.42 22.37
CA ASN A 122 -27.02 11.32 21.12
C ASN A 122 -26.52 12.69 20.67
N VAL A 123 -25.25 12.76 20.28
CA VAL A 123 -24.66 13.98 19.73
C VAL A 123 -24.13 13.68 18.33
N THR A 124 -24.79 14.24 17.30
CA THR A 124 -24.32 14.14 15.92
C THR A 124 -23.52 15.39 15.54
N ILE A 125 -22.27 15.17 15.13
CA ILE A 125 -21.36 16.23 14.72
C ILE A 125 -21.19 16.14 13.22
N THR A 126 -21.43 17.23 12.49
CA THR A 126 -21.07 17.34 11.08
C THR A 126 -19.88 18.26 10.93
N LEU A 127 -18.80 17.71 10.38
CA LEU A 127 -17.56 18.42 10.11
C LEU A 127 -17.36 18.53 8.60
N GLU A 128 -17.41 19.77 8.10
CA GLU A 128 -17.13 20.05 6.69
C GLU A 128 -15.62 20.14 6.47
N LEU A 129 -15.14 19.44 5.45
CA LEU A 129 -13.72 19.30 5.14
C LEU A 129 -13.45 19.63 3.67
N ASP A 130 -12.26 20.17 3.39
CA ASP A 130 -11.75 20.30 2.03
C ASP A 130 -11.58 18.92 1.37
N SER A 131 -11.48 18.91 0.04
CA SER A 131 -11.45 17.69 -0.75
C SER A 131 -10.32 16.72 -0.36
N LEU A 132 -9.13 17.22 0.01
CA LEU A 132 -7.99 16.39 0.38
C LEU A 132 -8.20 15.79 1.77
N THR A 133 -8.58 16.62 2.74
CA THR A 133 -8.80 16.19 4.13
C THR A 133 -9.99 15.22 4.22
N TYR A 134 -11.08 15.48 3.48
CA TYR A 134 -12.25 14.58 3.40
C TYR A 134 -11.88 13.18 2.89
N ASN A 135 -11.13 13.13 1.78
CA ASN A 135 -10.69 11.86 1.21
C ASN A 135 -9.80 11.09 2.20
N TYR A 136 -8.93 11.79 2.94
CA TYR A 136 -8.09 11.17 3.96
C TYR A 136 -8.92 10.57 5.10
N VAL A 137 -9.83 11.35 5.72
CA VAL A 137 -10.59 10.86 6.88
C VAL A 137 -11.49 9.68 6.53
N ASN A 138 -12.05 9.67 5.32
CA ASN A 138 -12.85 8.55 4.81
C ASN A 138 -11.98 7.33 4.49
N PHE A 139 -10.83 7.52 3.84
CA PHE A 139 -9.90 6.43 3.52
C PHE A 139 -9.38 5.73 4.78
N ALA A 140 -9.09 6.51 5.82
CA ALA A 140 -8.59 6.00 7.09
C ALA A 140 -9.70 5.55 8.06
N HIS A 141 -10.97 5.55 7.65
CA HIS A 141 -12.13 5.20 8.50
C HIS A 141 -12.08 5.88 9.88
N LEU A 142 -11.75 7.18 9.88
CA LEU A 142 -11.51 7.92 11.12
C LEU A 142 -12.78 8.26 11.87
N ASP A 143 -13.94 8.13 11.24
CA ASP A 143 -15.25 8.32 11.84
C ASP A 143 -15.48 7.30 12.96
N GLU A 144 -15.22 6.02 12.70
CA GLU A 144 -15.31 4.98 13.74
C GLU A 144 -14.28 5.21 14.86
N SER A 145 -13.05 5.56 14.47
CA SER A 145 -11.95 5.76 15.41
C SER A 145 -12.17 6.96 16.33
N ILE A 146 -12.64 8.09 15.79
CA ILE A 146 -12.93 9.28 16.60
C ILE A 146 -14.19 9.11 17.41
N ASN A 147 -15.22 8.42 16.90
CA ASN A 147 -16.42 8.09 17.69
C ASN A 147 -16.04 7.22 18.88
N SER A 148 -15.26 6.16 18.65
CA SER A 148 -14.77 5.32 19.75
C SER A 148 -13.92 6.11 20.74
N PHE A 149 -13.07 7.03 20.28
CA PHE A 149 -12.26 7.87 21.17
C PHE A 149 -13.13 8.83 21.99
N LEU A 150 -14.05 9.55 21.36
CA LEU A 150 -14.91 10.52 22.05
C LEU A 150 -15.84 9.82 23.04
N ASN A 151 -16.38 8.65 22.70
CA ASN A 151 -17.22 7.85 23.59
C ASN A 151 -16.47 7.33 24.85
N MET A 152 -15.13 7.44 24.90
CA MET A 152 -14.34 7.21 26.12
C MET A 152 -14.30 8.43 27.06
N TYR A 153 -14.81 9.59 26.63
CA TYR A 153 -14.75 10.85 27.38
C TYR A 153 -16.09 11.54 27.59
N PHE A 154 -17.16 11.04 26.97
CA PHE A 154 -18.51 11.59 27.04
C PHE A 154 -19.52 10.50 27.38
N TYR A 155 -20.58 10.88 28.09
CA TYR A 155 -21.64 9.94 28.43
C TYR A 155 -22.59 9.73 27.24
N GLU A 156 -22.84 10.79 26.48
CA GLU A 156 -23.62 10.79 25.25
C GLU A 156 -22.95 9.93 24.17
N ASP A 157 -23.74 9.34 23.30
CA ASP A 157 -23.26 8.61 22.14
C ASP A 157 -22.96 9.60 21.02
N ILE A 158 -21.66 9.80 20.79
CA ILE A 158 -21.17 10.76 19.82
C ILE A 158 -20.97 10.06 18.47
N ALA A 159 -21.57 10.64 17.44
CA ALA A 159 -21.42 10.24 16.05
C ALA A 159 -20.94 11.42 15.21
N ILE A 160 -19.71 11.34 14.69
CA ILE A 160 -19.22 12.28 13.70
C ILE A 160 -19.65 11.87 12.29
N LYS A 161 -19.90 12.86 11.46
CA LYS A 161 -20.08 12.75 10.01
C LYS A 161 -19.15 13.74 9.34
N PHE A 162 -18.31 13.23 8.46
CA PHE A 162 -17.50 14.08 7.59
C PHE A 162 -18.32 14.44 6.35
N VAL A 163 -18.27 15.70 5.93
CA VAL A 163 -18.93 16.17 4.71
C VAL A 163 -17.90 16.87 3.85
N LYS A 164 -17.82 16.49 2.57
CA LYS A 164 -16.95 17.14 1.60
C LYS A 164 -17.53 18.51 1.25
N ASN A 165 -16.77 19.58 1.44
CA ASN A 165 -17.14 20.91 0.99
C ASN A 165 -16.09 21.47 0.01
N PRO A 166 -16.31 21.35 -1.31
CA PRO A 166 -15.38 21.85 -2.32
C PRO A 166 -15.15 23.38 -2.28
N LYS A 167 -16.00 24.15 -1.60
CA LYS A 167 -15.79 25.60 -1.42
C LYS A 167 -14.64 25.90 -0.46
N LEU A 168 -14.21 24.93 0.34
CA LEU A 168 -13.03 25.02 1.20
C LEU A 168 -11.71 24.74 0.46
N ASP A 169 -11.77 24.38 -0.84
CA ASP A 169 -10.59 24.05 -1.66
C ASP A 169 -9.79 25.29 -2.10
N ILE A 170 -10.19 26.51 -1.71
CA ILE A 170 -9.69 27.77 -2.31
C ILE A 170 -8.41 28.28 -1.61
N ASN A 171 -7.37 28.52 -2.40
CA ASN A 171 -6.12 29.24 -2.08
C ASN A 171 -5.25 28.67 -0.93
N LYS A 172 -4.77 27.44 -1.12
CA LYS A 172 -3.52 26.99 -0.47
C LYS A 172 -2.44 26.72 -1.53
N ASN A 173 -1.91 27.78 -2.12
CA ASN A 173 -0.64 27.78 -2.89
C ASN A 173 0.60 27.41 -2.01
N TYR A 174 0.41 26.69 -0.92
CA TYR A 174 1.43 26.35 0.08
C TYR A 174 1.24 24.96 0.71
N VAL A 175 0.50 24.05 0.06
CA VAL A 175 0.41 22.67 0.54
C VAL A 175 0.95 21.74 -0.54
N LYS A 176 2.28 21.70 -0.63
CA LYS A 176 2.99 20.52 -1.12
C LYS A 176 2.98 19.50 0.01
N ASP A 177 2.51 18.29 -0.31
CA ASP A 177 2.71 17.06 0.45
C ASP A 177 2.26 17.11 1.91
N VAL A 178 0.95 17.04 2.15
CA VAL A 178 0.47 16.51 3.43
C VAL A 178 0.55 14.98 3.36
N ASN A 179 1.67 14.43 3.81
CA ASN A 179 1.73 13.02 4.18
C ASN A 179 1.00 12.87 5.52
N VAL A 180 -0.20 12.33 5.48
CA VAL A 180 -0.99 12.06 6.68
C VAL A 180 -0.87 10.57 7.04
N LEU A 181 -0.52 10.29 8.29
CA LEU A 181 -0.24 8.96 8.81
C LEU A 181 -1.45 8.43 9.59
N PRO A 182 -2.00 7.25 9.26
CA PRO A 182 -3.00 6.60 10.11
C PRO A 182 -2.35 5.92 11.31
N THR A 183 -2.93 6.08 12.50
CA THR A 183 -2.53 5.33 13.71
C THR A 183 -3.39 4.09 13.92
N TYR A 184 -2.76 2.92 13.86
CA TYR A 184 -3.36 1.63 14.26
C TYR A 184 -2.62 1.03 15.47
N THR A 185 -3.36 0.24 16.26
CA THR A 185 -3.03 -0.11 17.66
C THR A 185 -2.22 -1.40 17.86
N SER A 186 -1.64 -1.98 16.80
CA SER A 186 -0.78 -3.16 16.93
C SER A 186 0.43 -3.05 16.01
N LEU A 187 1.63 -3.04 16.57
CA LEU A 187 2.89 -3.10 15.82
C LEU A 187 2.97 -4.46 15.09
N GLN A 188 2.99 -4.44 13.75
CA GLN A 188 3.07 -5.66 12.94
C GLN A 188 4.50 -5.89 12.43
N ASN A 189 5.02 -7.09 12.65
CA ASN A 189 6.32 -7.50 12.14
C ASN A 189 6.21 -7.96 10.68
N ILE A 190 7.21 -7.62 9.87
CA ILE A 190 7.35 -8.09 8.49
C ILE A 190 8.48 -9.13 8.46
N ASP A 191 8.22 -10.30 7.88
CA ASP A 191 9.24 -11.31 7.69
C ASP A 191 10.19 -10.88 6.57
N VAL A 192 11.49 -10.95 6.86
CA VAL A 192 12.55 -10.60 5.91
C VAL A 192 13.70 -11.60 5.96
N GLU A 193 14.26 -11.91 4.80
CA GLU A 193 15.48 -12.70 4.66
C GLU A 193 16.66 -11.77 4.34
N ILE A 194 17.73 -11.79 5.15
CA ILE A 194 18.91 -10.95 4.88
C ILE A 194 19.77 -11.59 3.80
N MET A 195 19.97 -10.87 2.69
CA MET A 195 20.71 -11.37 1.53
C MET A 195 22.18 -10.99 1.58
N ASP A 196 22.48 -9.73 1.88
CA ASP A 196 23.85 -9.24 1.96
C ASP A 196 23.98 -8.11 2.97
N LYS A 197 25.14 -8.03 3.61
CA LYS A 197 25.43 -7.05 4.65
C LYS A 197 26.23 -5.89 4.06
N ILE A 198 25.59 -4.73 3.95
CA ILE A 198 26.26 -3.47 3.56
C ILE A 198 26.85 -2.79 4.79
N THR A 199 26.21 -2.94 5.95
CA THR A 199 26.69 -2.40 7.23
C THR A 199 26.91 -3.52 8.25
N HIS A 200 27.90 -3.36 9.14
CA HIS A 200 28.39 -4.44 10.00
C HIS A 200 27.46 -4.87 11.16
N TYR A 201 26.23 -4.36 11.24
CA TYR A 201 25.32 -4.68 12.34
C TYR A 201 24.36 -5.81 11.97
N GLY A 202 24.33 -6.84 12.82
CA GLY A 202 23.34 -7.91 12.72
C GLY A 202 21.98 -7.43 13.22
N ILE A 203 20.97 -7.60 12.38
CA ILE A 203 19.56 -7.33 12.72
C ILE A 203 19.09 -8.46 13.63
N ARG A 204 18.67 -8.12 14.86
CA ARG A 204 18.28 -9.10 15.91
C ARG A 204 16.77 -9.20 16.12
N GLN A 205 16.01 -8.31 15.49
CA GLN A 205 14.56 -8.19 15.61
C GLN A 205 13.95 -8.08 14.21
N MET A 206 12.71 -8.54 14.01
CA MET A 206 12.02 -8.34 12.73
C MET A 206 11.68 -6.85 12.54
N PRO A 207 11.73 -6.32 11.30
CA PRO A 207 11.26 -4.97 11.01
C PRO A 207 9.77 -4.87 11.28
N TYR A 208 9.33 -3.70 11.74
CA TYR A 208 7.90 -3.41 11.80
C TYR A 208 7.46 -2.70 10.52
N ALA A 209 6.18 -2.75 10.21
CA ALA A 209 5.60 -2.01 9.10
C ALA A 209 5.91 -0.50 9.22
N ILE A 210 6.24 0.16 8.10
CA ILE A 210 6.52 1.59 8.01
C ILE A 210 5.33 2.37 8.58
N ARG A 211 4.10 1.97 8.24
CA ARG A 211 2.87 2.53 8.80
C ARG A 211 2.85 2.58 10.32
N ASP A 212 3.35 1.54 10.97
CA ASP A 212 3.26 1.39 12.43
C ASP A 212 4.41 2.09 13.18
N ASN A 213 5.56 2.32 12.52
CA ASN A 213 6.73 3.00 13.10
C ASN A 213 6.71 4.52 13.02
N LEU A 214 5.94 5.10 12.08
CA LEU A 214 5.96 6.55 11.84
C LEU A 214 5.35 7.37 13.01
N SER A 215 4.84 6.68 14.03
CA SER A 215 4.39 7.28 15.29
C SER A 215 5.52 7.52 16.32
N GLN A 216 6.67 6.83 16.20
CA GLN A 216 7.76 6.78 17.19
C GLN A 216 8.89 7.79 16.90
N ILE A 217 8.65 9.07 17.19
CA ILE A 217 9.63 10.15 17.00
C ILE A 217 10.75 10.02 18.06
N ASP A 218 12.00 10.23 17.64
CA ASP A 218 13.22 10.13 18.47
C ASP A 218 13.55 8.72 19.01
N GLU A 219 12.81 7.70 18.61
CA GLU A 219 13.13 6.29 18.88
C GLU A 219 13.88 5.64 17.72
N LYS A 220 14.61 4.57 18.03
CA LYS A 220 15.30 3.77 17.01
C LYS A 220 14.28 2.83 16.37
N ILE A 221 13.97 3.03 15.10
CA ILE A 221 13.06 2.19 14.34
C ILE A 221 13.83 1.22 13.42
N LEU A 222 13.18 0.09 13.11
CA LEU A 222 13.65 -0.89 12.13
C LEU A 222 12.53 -1.13 11.12
N VAL A 223 12.79 -0.79 9.86
CA VAL A 223 11.83 -0.88 8.76
C VAL A 223 12.49 -1.53 7.55
N CYS A 224 11.70 -2.20 6.71
CA CYS A 224 12.14 -2.68 5.41
C CYS A 224 11.30 -2.04 4.31
N GLY A 225 11.71 -2.15 3.06
CA GLY A 225 10.93 -1.70 1.93
C GLY A 225 11.74 -1.66 0.65
N VAL A 226 11.08 -1.20 -0.41
CA VAL A 226 11.66 -0.94 -1.73
C VAL A 226 12.20 0.49 -1.76
N VAL A 227 13.43 0.65 -2.23
CA VAL A 227 14.07 1.96 -2.42
C VAL A 227 13.47 2.69 -3.62
N SER A 228 13.17 3.97 -3.49
CA SER A 228 12.85 4.86 -4.62
C SER A 228 13.45 6.25 -4.42
N SER A 229 13.46 7.08 -5.47
CA SER A 229 14.01 8.45 -5.45
C SER A 229 15.42 8.55 -4.83
N LEU A 230 16.30 7.56 -5.11
CA LEU A 230 17.68 7.56 -4.63
C LEU A 230 18.49 8.68 -5.27
N GLU A 231 19.03 9.57 -4.44
CA GLU A 231 19.84 10.71 -4.81
C GLU A 231 21.13 10.73 -3.98
N PHE A 232 22.27 10.97 -4.63
CA PHE A 232 23.52 11.31 -3.95
C PHE A 232 23.67 12.83 -3.86
N ILE A 233 23.88 13.35 -2.65
CA ILE A 233 24.02 14.77 -2.40
C ILE A 233 25.44 15.07 -1.94
N GLU A 234 26.19 15.76 -2.80
CA GLU A 234 27.53 16.24 -2.51
C GLU A 234 27.45 17.58 -1.75
N ARG A 235 27.93 17.60 -0.50
CA ARG A 235 28.10 18.82 0.32
C ARG A 235 29.53 18.91 0.82
N THR A 236 30.01 20.14 0.97
CA THR A 236 31.39 20.50 1.35
C THR A 236 31.92 19.84 2.63
N GLU A 237 31.06 19.49 3.59
CA GLU A 237 31.49 18.91 4.87
C GLU A 237 31.21 17.40 4.99
N LYS A 238 30.08 16.90 4.47
CA LYS A 238 29.71 15.48 4.58
C LYS A 238 28.73 15.06 3.47
N PRO A 239 29.14 14.23 2.50
CA PRO A 239 28.23 13.70 1.50
C PRO A 239 27.23 12.70 2.11
N PHE A 240 26.06 12.59 1.51
CA PHE A 240 25.01 11.66 1.98
C PHE A 240 24.10 11.21 0.85
N TYR A 241 23.37 10.13 1.10
CA TYR A 241 22.35 9.60 0.21
C TYR A 241 20.98 9.92 0.77
N LYS A 242 20.06 10.29 -0.12
CA LYS A 242 18.65 10.49 0.18
C LYS A 242 17.84 9.51 -0.65
N PHE A 243 16.85 8.86 -0.08
CA PHE A 243 15.95 7.97 -0.80
C PHE A 243 14.62 7.84 -0.06
N LEU A 244 13.60 7.34 -0.72
CA LEU A 244 12.35 6.90 -0.13
C LEU A 244 12.39 5.39 0.08
N LEU A 245 11.70 4.92 1.11
CA LEU A 245 11.54 3.50 1.40
C LEU A 245 10.04 3.21 1.56
N ASN A 246 9.53 2.21 0.83
CA ASN A 246 8.11 1.84 0.84
C ASN A 246 7.92 0.33 1.06
N ASP A 247 7.06 -0.06 1.98
CA ASP A 247 6.81 -1.45 2.37
C ASP A 247 5.38 -1.91 2.06
N THR A 248 4.67 -1.19 1.19
CA THR A 248 3.23 -1.28 0.88
C THR A 248 2.28 -0.72 1.94
N THR A 249 2.73 -0.53 3.18
CA THR A 249 1.92 0.04 4.27
C THR A 249 2.13 1.56 4.41
N GLY A 250 3.31 2.06 4.02
CA GLY A 250 3.64 3.48 4.02
C GLY A 250 4.93 3.80 3.28
N THR A 251 5.27 5.09 3.19
CA THR A 251 6.55 5.57 2.64
C THR A 251 7.26 6.45 3.66
N VAL A 252 8.58 6.25 3.82
CA VAL A 252 9.43 7.09 4.67
C VAL A 252 10.61 7.64 3.89
N SER A 253 10.95 8.92 4.14
CA SER A 253 12.14 9.56 3.59
C SER A 253 13.36 9.21 4.43
N CYS A 254 14.42 8.77 3.79
CA CYS A 254 15.64 8.27 4.40
C CYS A 254 16.83 9.15 4.07
N MET A 255 17.71 9.36 5.05
CA MET A 255 19.02 10.00 4.87
C MET A 255 20.13 9.11 5.45
N PHE A 256 21.09 8.74 4.61
CA PHE A 256 22.19 7.85 4.98
C PHE A 256 23.54 8.55 4.82
N PHE A 257 24.31 8.58 5.91
CA PHE A 257 25.64 9.19 6.00
C PHE A 257 26.71 8.11 6.18
N PRO A 258 27.21 7.49 5.11
CA PRO A 258 28.23 6.45 5.23
C PRO A 258 29.52 7.02 5.82
N LYS A 259 30.15 6.25 6.72
CA LYS A 259 31.35 6.69 7.48
C LYS A 259 32.67 6.12 6.95
N LYS A 260 32.63 5.04 6.15
CA LYS A 260 33.82 4.31 5.68
C LYS A 260 33.75 4.13 4.18
N THR A 261 34.89 4.25 3.49
CA THR A 261 35.00 4.10 2.03
C THR A 261 34.40 2.78 1.53
N LYS A 262 34.67 1.66 2.20
CA LYS A 262 34.09 0.37 1.85
C LYS A 262 32.55 0.36 1.87
N ILE A 263 31.93 1.04 2.83
CA ILE A 263 30.45 1.12 2.91
C ILE A 263 29.93 1.94 1.72
N ILE A 264 30.65 2.98 1.29
CA ILE A 264 30.28 3.79 0.12
C ILE A 264 30.33 2.93 -1.15
N GLU A 265 31.40 2.15 -1.33
CA GLU A 265 31.56 1.22 -2.45
C GLU A 265 30.47 0.14 -2.46
N ASP A 266 30.22 -0.51 -1.31
CA ASP A 266 29.17 -1.52 -1.17
C ASP A 266 27.77 -0.93 -1.41
N PHE A 267 27.49 0.27 -0.91
CA PHE A 267 26.21 0.95 -1.14
C PHE A 267 26.02 1.31 -2.61
N ASN A 268 27.00 1.94 -3.26
CA ASN A 268 26.93 2.34 -4.66
C ASN A 268 26.81 1.16 -5.63
N SER A 269 27.34 -0.02 -5.26
CA SER A 269 27.28 -1.21 -6.10
C SER A 269 26.01 -2.04 -5.92
N LYS A 270 25.31 -1.89 -4.78
CA LYS A 270 24.22 -2.81 -4.39
C LYS A 270 22.87 -2.12 -4.17
N ILE A 271 22.83 -0.82 -3.92
CA ILE A 271 21.60 -0.07 -3.64
C ILE A 271 21.19 0.78 -4.84
N TYR A 272 19.96 0.56 -5.33
CA TYR A 272 19.37 1.22 -6.50
C TYR A 272 17.83 1.31 -6.33
N ASN A 273 17.14 2.14 -7.13
CA ASN A 273 15.68 2.19 -7.06
C ASN A 273 15.07 0.82 -7.43
N GLY A 274 14.08 0.36 -6.68
CA GLY A 274 13.49 -0.97 -6.85
C GLY A 274 14.13 -2.07 -5.99
N VAL A 275 15.28 -1.82 -5.35
CA VAL A 275 15.89 -2.84 -4.47
C VAL A 275 15.20 -2.93 -3.12
N GLU A 276 15.07 -4.15 -2.60
CA GLU A 276 14.57 -4.41 -1.25
C GLU A 276 15.68 -4.29 -0.21
N ILE A 277 15.45 -3.42 0.78
CA ILE A 277 16.39 -3.21 1.88
C ILE A 277 15.68 -3.22 3.22
N ILE A 278 16.48 -3.47 4.24
CA ILE A 278 16.13 -3.26 5.63
C ILE A 278 17.08 -2.22 6.23
N VAL A 279 16.50 -1.27 6.96
CA VAL A 279 17.23 -0.17 7.57
C VAL A 279 16.85 0.00 9.03
N ASP A 280 17.85 0.33 9.85
CA ASP A 280 17.62 0.85 11.19
C ASP A 280 18.13 2.28 11.31
N GLY A 281 17.42 3.09 12.10
CA GLY A 281 17.70 4.52 12.18
C GLY A 281 16.86 5.23 13.21
N TYR A 282 17.02 6.54 13.27
CA TYR A 282 16.22 7.41 14.14
C TYR A 282 15.29 8.27 13.29
N LEU A 283 13.99 8.18 13.56
CA LEU A 283 13.00 9.02 12.90
C LEU A 283 12.97 10.41 13.56
N LYS A 284 13.22 11.46 12.78
CA LYS A 284 13.11 12.84 13.23
C LYS A 284 12.03 13.56 12.46
N THR A 285 11.36 14.49 13.11
CA THR A 285 10.38 15.36 12.47
C THR A 285 11.09 16.55 11.82
N ASP A 286 10.83 16.84 10.54
CA ASP A 286 11.24 18.13 9.97
C ASP A 286 10.30 19.23 10.51
N ASN A 287 10.89 20.18 11.23
CA ASN A 287 10.19 21.30 11.88
C ASN A 287 9.43 22.23 10.91
N ARG A 288 9.65 22.13 9.59
CA ARG A 288 9.02 23.00 8.58
C ARG A 288 7.75 22.43 7.97
N ASN A 289 7.62 21.10 7.90
CA ASN A 289 6.48 20.44 7.24
C ASN A 289 5.91 19.23 8.00
N GLY A 290 6.49 18.85 9.14
CA GLY A 290 6.00 17.74 9.97
C GLY A 290 6.28 16.34 9.41
N SER A 291 7.02 16.23 8.29
CA SER A 291 7.36 14.94 7.68
C SER A 291 8.42 14.18 8.49
N GLY A 292 8.25 12.85 8.58
CA GLY A 292 9.22 11.96 9.20
C GLY A 292 10.42 11.73 8.30
N LEU A 293 11.60 12.12 8.77
CA LEU A 293 12.88 11.90 8.12
C LEU A 293 13.69 10.87 8.92
N LEU A 294 13.91 9.70 8.33
CA LEU A 294 14.66 8.61 8.93
C LEU A 294 16.16 8.79 8.69
N PHE A 295 16.91 9.05 9.77
CA PHE A 295 18.36 9.05 9.76
C PHE A 295 18.86 7.62 9.87
N VAL A 296 19.29 7.05 8.74
CA VAL A 296 19.71 5.66 8.61
C VAL A 296 21.09 5.47 9.23
N ASN A 297 21.20 4.51 10.15
CA ASN A 297 22.46 4.08 10.75
C ASN A 297 23.03 2.85 10.03
N ASN A 298 22.16 1.86 9.78
CA ASN A 298 22.50 0.60 9.17
C ASN A 298 21.54 0.29 8.03
N ILE A 299 22.08 -0.31 6.98
CA ILE A 299 21.37 -0.77 5.78
C ILE A 299 21.93 -2.13 5.40
N ASN A 300 21.04 -3.05 4.99
CA ASN A 300 21.39 -4.35 4.43
C ASN A 300 20.40 -4.71 3.33
N LEU A 301 20.83 -5.52 2.35
CA LEU A 301 19.94 -6.10 1.35
C LEU A 301 19.08 -7.17 2.02
N CYS A 302 17.78 -7.17 1.71
CA CYS A 302 16.89 -8.22 2.16
C CYS A 302 15.95 -8.67 1.04
N LYS A 303 15.23 -9.75 1.31
CA LYS A 303 14.03 -10.16 0.59
C LYS A 303 12.84 -10.06 1.53
N ILE A 304 11.78 -9.38 1.12
CA ILE A 304 10.59 -9.12 1.94
C ILE A 304 9.53 -10.19 1.65
N ASN A 305 9.02 -10.83 2.70
CA ASN A 305 7.86 -11.71 2.57
C ASN A 305 6.56 -10.90 2.72
N TYR A 306 6.03 -10.40 1.61
CA TYR A 306 4.84 -9.56 1.58
C TYR A 306 3.57 -10.24 2.09
N ASP A 307 3.51 -11.57 2.10
CA ASP A 307 2.37 -12.34 2.65
C ASP A 307 2.22 -12.13 4.16
N THR A 308 3.27 -11.69 4.82
CA THR A 308 3.27 -11.41 6.27
C THR A 308 2.78 -10.02 6.63
N ILE A 309 2.40 -9.21 5.63
CA ILE A 309 1.87 -7.85 5.81
C ILE A 309 0.33 -7.90 5.77
N PRO A 310 -0.37 -7.81 6.91
CA PRO A 310 -1.83 -7.75 6.95
C PRO A 310 -2.34 -6.40 6.41
N ASN A 311 -3.48 -6.43 5.73
CA ASN A 311 -4.05 -5.24 5.08
C ASN A 311 -3.04 -4.59 4.12
N GLN A 312 -2.48 -5.39 3.20
CA GLN A 312 -1.88 -4.87 1.98
C GLN A 312 -2.86 -3.83 1.42
N THR A 313 -2.48 -2.57 1.46
CA THR A 313 -3.32 -1.51 0.93
C THR A 313 -3.42 -1.78 -0.55
N PHE A 314 -4.56 -2.30 -1.00
CA PHE A 314 -4.79 -2.57 -2.40
C PHE A 314 -4.37 -1.34 -3.19
N ILE A 315 -3.47 -1.64 -4.09
CA ILE A 315 -2.77 -0.77 -5.01
C ILE A 315 -3.82 -0.29 -6.02
N LYS A 316 -4.61 0.71 -5.59
CA LYS A 316 -5.82 1.27 -6.22
C LYS A 316 -6.92 0.25 -6.59
N LYS A 317 -8.19 0.67 -6.45
CA LYS A 317 -9.34 -0.14 -6.91
C LYS A 317 -9.28 -0.30 -8.44
N ILE A 318 -9.48 -1.51 -8.95
CA ILE A 318 -9.65 -1.79 -10.39
C ILE A 318 -10.74 -0.88 -10.96
N ALA A 319 -10.50 -0.29 -12.12
CA ALA A 319 -11.48 0.57 -12.77
C ALA A 319 -12.76 -0.21 -13.15
N ASP A 320 -13.92 0.35 -12.83
CA ASP A 320 -15.20 -0.31 -13.15
C ASP A 320 -15.42 -0.38 -14.68
N ASN A 321 -14.87 0.58 -15.46
CA ASN A 321 -14.93 0.64 -16.93
C ASN A 321 -13.57 1.01 -17.53
N TYR A 322 -13.37 0.67 -18.82
CA TYR A 322 -12.27 1.21 -19.62
C TYR A 322 -12.65 2.61 -20.11
N ASN A 323 -11.81 3.63 -19.87
CA ASN A 323 -12.19 5.03 -20.12
C ASN A 323 -11.35 5.72 -21.20
N ILE A 324 -10.08 5.38 -21.30
CA ILE A 324 -9.10 5.95 -22.24
C ILE A 324 -8.84 4.96 -23.37
N ILE A 325 -8.46 3.73 -23.02
CA ILE A 325 -8.14 2.67 -23.98
C ILE A 325 -9.03 1.46 -23.71
N SER A 326 -9.89 1.13 -24.67
CA SER A 326 -10.73 -0.06 -24.62
C SER A 326 -10.07 -1.21 -25.37
N PRO A 327 -9.99 -2.42 -24.78
CA PRO A 327 -9.50 -3.60 -25.47
C PRO A 327 -10.27 -3.88 -26.75
N GLN A 328 -9.57 -4.31 -27.79
CA GLN A 328 -10.15 -4.69 -29.07
C GLN A 328 -10.18 -6.22 -29.18
N PRO A 329 -11.29 -6.83 -29.64
CA PRO A 329 -11.31 -8.25 -29.94
C PRO A 329 -10.21 -8.61 -30.94
N TYR A 330 -9.48 -9.68 -30.68
CA TYR A 330 -8.42 -10.16 -31.56
C TYR A 330 -8.72 -11.57 -32.02
N PHE A 331 -8.99 -11.68 -33.32
CA PHE A 331 -9.25 -12.95 -33.99
C PHE A 331 -8.04 -13.35 -34.80
N ASP A 332 -7.43 -14.48 -34.45
CA ASP A 332 -6.38 -15.06 -35.25
C ASP A 332 -6.97 -15.98 -36.32
N GLU A 333 -6.74 -15.64 -37.59
CA GLU A 333 -7.16 -16.47 -38.72
C GLU A 333 -6.48 -17.86 -38.72
N ARG A 334 -5.27 -17.99 -38.14
CA ARG A 334 -4.60 -19.31 -37.97
C ARG A 334 -5.30 -20.17 -36.92
N SER A 335 -6.01 -19.57 -35.97
CA SER A 335 -6.79 -20.29 -34.95
C SER A 335 -7.95 -21.09 -35.57
N GLN A 336 -8.41 -20.73 -36.78
CA GLN A 336 -9.35 -21.55 -37.56
C GLN A 336 -8.71 -22.75 -38.26
N GLN A 337 -7.40 -22.71 -38.56
CA GLN A 337 -6.66 -23.90 -39.01
C GLN A 337 -6.21 -24.78 -37.83
N LEU A 338 -5.98 -24.18 -36.66
CA LEU A 338 -5.80 -24.90 -35.38
C LEU A 338 -7.08 -25.59 -34.88
N THR A 339 -8.25 -25.33 -35.47
CA THR A 339 -9.46 -26.13 -35.24
C THR A 339 -9.30 -27.58 -35.73
N PHE A 340 -8.33 -27.87 -36.61
CA PHE A 340 -7.95 -29.25 -36.95
C PHE A 340 -7.07 -29.94 -35.90
N LEU A 341 -6.62 -29.23 -34.85
CA LEU A 341 -5.83 -29.77 -33.74
C LEU A 341 -6.67 -29.97 -32.46
N GLU A 342 -7.99 -29.92 -32.55
CA GLU A 342 -8.92 -30.12 -31.43
C GLU A 342 -8.82 -31.51 -30.77
N GLU A 343 -8.14 -32.49 -31.39
CA GLU A 343 -7.95 -33.82 -30.79
C GLU A 343 -6.71 -33.94 -29.86
N GLU A 344 -5.78 -32.97 -29.87
CA GLU A 344 -4.51 -33.06 -29.12
C GLU A 344 -4.18 -31.84 -28.24
N GLN A 345 -5.15 -30.99 -27.90
CA GLN A 345 -4.93 -30.02 -26.81
C GLN A 345 -4.85 -30.76 -25.47
N ARG A 346 -3.65 -31.28 -25.18
CA ARG A 346 -3.20 -31.48 -23.80
C ARG A 346 -3.49 -30.18 -23.08
N LYS A 347 -4.32 -30.24 -22.04
CA LYS A 347 -4.57 -29.10 -21.16
C LYS A 347 -3.23 -28.67 -20.56
N PHE A 348 -2.55 -27.70 -21.19
CA PHE A 348 -1.39 -27.06 -20.60
C PHE A 348 -1.90 -26.28 -19.40
N LYS A 349 -1.58 -26.76 -18.20
CA LYS A 349 -2.01 -26.11 -16.95
C LYS A 349 -1.56 -24.65 -16.91
N GLU A 350 -0.48 -24.33 -17.59
CA GLU A 350 0.07 -22.98 -17.73
C GLU A 350 -0.84 -22.00 -18.48
N LEU A 351 -1.79 -22.51 -19.28
CA LEU A 351 -2.74 -21.73 -20.08
C LEU A 351 -4.16 -21.70 -19.50
N GLU A 352 -4.43 -22.37 -18.37
CA GLU A 352 -5.73 -22.30 -17.70
C GLU A 352 -5.97 -20.87 -17.18
N GLY A 353 -7.14 -20.30 -17.48
CA GLY A 353 -7.51 -18.95 -17.09
C GLY A 353 -6.99 -17.85 -18.04
N GLU A 354 -6.75 -16.66 -17.50
CA GLU A 354 -6.29 -15.51 -18.26
C GLU A 354 -4.77 -15.41 -18.27
N VAL A 355 -4.20 -15.35 -19.48
CA VAL A 355 -2.78 -15.07 -19.72
C VAL A 355 -2.70 -13.78 -20.53
N VAL A 356 -1.94 -12.80 -20.05
CA VAL A 356 -1.67 -11.57 -20.80
C VAL A 356 -0.21 -11.56 -21.20
N VAL A 357 0.04 -11.62 -22.50
CA VAL A 357 1.36 -11.42 -23.07
C VAL A 357 1.51 -9.92 -23.34
N PHE A 358 2.65 -9.32 -22.99
CA PHE A 358 2.85 -7.89 -23.18
C PHE A 358 4.31 -7.55 -23.52
N ASP A 359 4.49 -6.36 -24.09
CA ASP A 359 5.77 -5.78 -24.48
C ASP A 359 5.67 -4.24 -24.39
N LEU A 360 6.79 -3.58 -24.04
CA LEU A 360 6.85 -2.12 -23.88
C LEU A 360 7.95 -1.53 -24.75
N GLU A 361 7.61 -0.44 -25.46
CA GLU A 361 8.64 0.45 -26.02
C GLU A 361 8.89 1.62 -25.07
N THR A 362 10.15 1.99 -24.90
CA THR A 362 10.56 2.95 -23.87
C THR A 362 11.55 3.99 -24.39
N THR A 363 11.77 5.04 -23.59
CA THR A 363 12.75 6.09 -23.88
C THR A 363 14.21 5.65 -23.63
N GLY A 364 14.47 4.45 -23.12
CA GLY A 364 15.82 3.96 -22.86
C GLY A 364 15.88 2.63 -22.10
N THR A 365 17.08 2.07 -21.95
CA THR A 365 17.26 0.71 -21.40
C THR A 365 17.45 0.64 -19.89
N ASP A 366 17.51 1.77 -19.19
CA ASP A 366 17.60 1.79 -17.72
C ASP A 366 16.19 1.74 -17.13
N VAL A 367 15.85 0.59 -16.54
CA VAL A 367 14.52 0.33 -15.95
C VAL A 367 14.07 1.39 -14.93
N ASN A 368 15.01 2.12 -14.32
CA ASN A 368 14.72 3.11 -13.28
C ASN A 368 14.30 4.48 -13.84
N THR A 369 14.77 4.81 -15.04
CA THR A 369 14.61 6.13 -15.65
C THR A 369 13.80 6.10 -16.94
N ALA A 370 13.67 4.92 -17.56
CA ALA A 370 12.90 4.70 -18.76
C ALA A 370 11.42 5.08 -18.57
N LYS A 371 10.90 5.85 -19.52
CA LYS A 371 9.46 6.17 -19.64
C LYS A 371 8.88 5.35 -20.77
N ILE A 372 7.67 4.85 -20.57
CA ILE A 372 6.93 4.06 -21.55
C ILE A 372 6.40 4.99 -22.64
N VAL A 373 6.61 4.61 -23.91
CA VAL A 373 6.14 5.34 -25.11
C VAL A 373 5.20 4.53 -25.98
N GLU A 374 5.19 3.19 -25.86
CA GLU A 374 4.17 2.33 -26.45
C GLU A 374 3.90 1.15 -25.51
N ILE A 375 2.64 0.71 -25.48
CA ILE A 375 2.21 -0.49 -24.77
C ILE A 375 1.57 -1.43 -25.81
N GLY A 376 2.02 -2.67 -25.84
CA GLY A 376 1.34 -3.77 -26.52
C GLY A 376 0.99 -4.86 -25.51
N ALA A 377 -0.24 -5.33 -25.53
CA ALA A 377 -0.67 -6.48 -24.75
C ALA A 377 -1.74 -7.30 -25.50
N VAL A 378 -1.69 -8.62 -25.36
CA VAL A 378 -2.69 -9.55 -25.89
C VAL A 378 -3.11 -10.53 -24.81
N LYS A 379 -4.42 -10.72 -24.67
CA LYS A 379 -5.03 -11.65 -23.72
C LYS A 379 -5.34 -12.97 -24.43
N LEU A 380 -4.95 -14.05 -23.78
CA LEU A 380 -5.42 -15.39 -24.06
C LEU A 380 -6.33 -15.86 -22.92
N VAL A 381 -7.44 -16.49 -23.27
CA VAL A 381 -8.34 -17.15 -22.32
C VAL A 381 -8.34 -18.63 -22.65
N ASP A 382 -7.91 -19.45 -21.69
CA ASP A 382 -7.76 -20.91 -21.87
C ASP A 382 -6.92 -21.27 -23.11
N GLY A 383 -5.84 -20.53 -23.33
CA GLY A 383 -4.91 -20.70 -24.46
C GLY A 383 -5.41 -20.19 -25.81
N LYS A 384 -6.59 -19.58 -25.88
CA LYS A 384 -7.13 -18.98 -27.12
C LYS A 384 -7.00 -17.46 -27.10
N PHE A 385 -6.62 -16.88 -28.23
CA PHE A 385 -6.60 -15.43 -28.41
C PHE A 385 -7.99 -14.83 -28.19
N ASP A 386 -8.06 -13.77 -27.38
CA ASP A 386 -9.32 -13.10 -27.01
C ASP A 386 -9.32 -11.63 -27.42
N SER A 387 -8.40 -10.84 -26.87
CA SER A 387 -8.39 -9.39 -27.05
C SER A 387 -7.00 -8.79 -26.98
N THR A 388 -6.83 -7.61 -27.56
CA THR A 388 -5.60 -6.81 -27.55
C THR A 388 -5.82 -5.47 -26.88
N PHE A 389 -4.79 -4.98 -26.22
CA PHE A 389 -4.68 -3.63 -25.68
C PHE A 389 -3.43 -2.99 -26.28
N SER A 390 -3.58 -1.87 -26.98
CA SER A 390 -2.45 -1.18 -27.61
C SER A 390 -2.65 0.33 -27.60
N THR A 391 -1.59 1.05 -27.25
CA THR A 391 -1.58 2.51 -27.32
C THR A 391 -0.15 3.05 -27.37
N LEU A 392 0.04 4.17 -28.08
CA LEU A 392 1.15 5.08 -27.83
C LEU A 392 0.93 5.83 -26.51
N VAL A 393 2.01 6.27 -25.89
CA VAL A 393 1.99 6.95 -24.60
C VAL A 393 2.87 8.20 -24.66
N ASN A 394 2.33 9.34 -24.23
CA ASN A 394 3.13 10.56 -24.06
C ASN A 394 3.98 10.44 -22.78
N PRO A 395 5.33 10.37 -22.88
CA PRO A 395 6.19 10.18 -21.72
C PRO A 395 6.43 11.47 -20.91
N LEU A 396 5.88 12.61 -21.36
CA LEU A 396 6.06 13.95 -20.78
C LEU A 396 7.51 14.44 -20.73
N ILE A 397 8.40 13.79 -21.49
CA ILE A 397 9.80 14.13 -21.68
C ILE A 397 10.15 14.00 -23.17
N GLN A 398 11.26 14.61 -23.58
CA GLN A 398 11.78 14.40 -24.93
C GLN A 398 12.28 12.96 -25.10
N ILE A 399 11.87 12.29 -26.18
CA ILE A 399 12.33 10.94 -26.50
C ILE A 399 13.79 11.01 -27.00
N PRO A 400 14.74 10.31 -26.35
CA PRO A 400 16.13 10.30 -26.81
C PRO A 400 16.25 9.71 -28.21
N ALA A 401 17.04 10.35 -29.08
CA ALA A 401 17.25 9.89 -30.46
C ALA A 401 17.80 8.45 -30.57
N GLY A 402 18.43 7.93 -29.51
CA GLY A 402 18.84 6.53 -29.43
C GLY A 402 17.66 5.56 -29.35
N ALA A 403 16.61 5.90 -28.57
CA ALA A 403 15.39 5.12 -28.46
C ALA A 403 14.59 5.17 -29.77
N SER A 404 14.38 6.36 -30.33
CA SER A 404 13.67 6.53 -31.62
C SER A 404 14.33 5.77 -32.78
N LYS A 405 15.65 5.55 -32.76
CA LYS A 405 16.34 4.73 -33.77
C LYS A 405 16.00 3.24 -33.69
N VAL A 406 15.54 2.76 -32.54
CA VAL A 406 15.21 1.36 -32.31
C VAL A 406 13.73 1.14 -32.55
N ASN A 407 12.87 1.91 -31.88
CA ASN A 407 11.43 1.72 -31.91
C ASN A 407 10.68 2.55 -32.96
N ASN A 408 11.39 3.47 -33.64
CA ASN A 408 10.81 4.37 -34.65
C ASN A 408 9.67 5.25 -34.10
N ILE A 409 9.69 5.56 -32.80
CA ILE A 409 8.73 6.48 -32.16
C ILE A 409 9.44 7.80 -31.88
N TYR A 410 8.85 8.89 -32.37
CA TYR A 410 9.35 10.26 -32.23
C TYR A 410 8.39 11.11 -31.37
N ASP A 411 8.88 12.25 -30.88
CA ASP A 411 8.09 13.16 -30.02
C ASP A 411 6.75 13.55 -30.68
N GLU A 412 6.76 13.73 -32.00
CA GLU A 412 5.61 14.09 -32.83
C GLU A 412 4.53 12.99 -32.86
N ASP A 413 4.90 11.72 -32.73
CA ASP A 413 3.98 10.58 -32.74
C ASP A 413 3.20 10.48 -31.43
N VAL A 414 3.81 10.91 -30.32
CA VAL A 414 3.25 10.78 -28.97
C VAL A 414 2.70 12.08 -28.40
N LYS A 415 2.88 13.22 -29.08
CA LYS A 415 2.51 14.55 -28.56
C LYS A 415 1.02 14.63 -28.13
N ASP A 416 0.13 14.01 -28.90
CA ASP A 416 -1.32 14.00 -28.69
C ASP A 416 -1.80 12.66 -28.08
N ALA A 417 -0.88 11.74 -27.78
CA ALA A 417 -1.19 10.46 -27.14
C ALA A 417 -1.51 10.67 -25.65
N PRO A 418 -2.31 9.77 -25.03
CA PRO A 418 -2.57 9.85 -23.60
C PRO A 418 -1.28 9.65 -22.79
N THR A 419 -1.21 10.27 -21.62
CA THR A 419 -0.12 10.07 -20.68
C THR A 419 -0.21 8.70 -20.01
N PHE A 420 0.92 8.19 -19.51
CA PHE A 420 0.92 6.90 -18.81
C PHE A 420 -0.08 6.88 -17.63
N LYS A 421 -0.19 7.98 -16.89
CA LYS A 421 -1.15 8.15 -15.78
C LYS A 421 -2.60 7.94 -16.21
N GLU A 422 -2.96 8.40 -17.40
CA GLU A 422 -4.32 8.29 -17.94
C GLU A 422 -4.63 6.86 -18.40
N VAL A 423 -3.66 6.18 -19.03
CA VAL A 423 -3.80 4.81 -19.52
C VAL A 423 -3.75 3.76 -18.39
N LEU A 424 -3.00 4.05 -17.33
CA LEU A 424 -2.68 3.09 -16.27
C LEU A 424 -3.88 2.38 -15.61
N PRO A 425 -5.02 3.03 -15.29
CA PRO A 425 -6.20 2.33 -14.77
C PRO A 425 -6.76 1.26 -15.72
N ASP A 426 -6.76 1.57 -17.02
CA ASP A 426 -7.28 0.68 -18.05
C ASP A 426 -6.31 -0.49 -18.29
N LEU A 427 -5.01 -0.21 -18.34
CA LEU A 427 -3.98 -1.24 -18.43
C LEU A 427 -4.01 -2.19 -17.22
N TYR A 428 -4.09 -1.62 -16.01
CA TYR A 428 -4.17 -2.39 -14.78
C TYR A 428 -5.37 -3.32 -14.77
N LYS A 429 -6.54 -2.82 -15.20
CA LYS A 429 -7.75 -3.65 -15.38
C LYS A 429 -7.53 -4.77 -16.39
N PHE A 430 -6.90 -4.49 -17.52
CA PHE A 430 -6.67 -5.49 -18.57
C PHE A 430 -5.80 -6.65 -18.08
N MET A 431 -4.79 -6.34 -17.25
CA MET A 431 -3.79 -7.27 -16.71
C MET A 431 -4.18 -7.86 -15.35
N PHE A 432 -5.25 -7.40 -14.72
CA PHE A 432 -5.60 -7.76 -13.35
C PHE A 432 -5.83 -9.28 -13.21
N ASN A 433 -5.15 -9.90 -12.23
CA ASN A 433 -5.25 -11.33 -11.90
C ASN A 433 -4.92 -12.30 -13.06
N ALA A 434 -4.36 -11.81 -14.16
CA ALA A 434 -3.86 -12.63 -15.25
C ALA A 434 -2.41 -13.06 -14.98
N LYS A 435 -1.97 -14.16 -15.60
CA LYS A 435 -0.54 -14.48 -15.68
C LYS A 435 0.11 -13.60 -16.74
N LEU A 436 1.19 -12.91 -16.38
CA LEU A 436 1.90 -12.04 -17.30
C LEU A 436 3.05 -12.77 -17.99
N VAL A 437 3.14 -12.61 -19.29
CA VAL A 437 4.16 -13.25 -20.12
C VAL A 437 4.84 -12.18 -20.97
N ALA A 438 6.17 -12.20 -21.01
CA ALA A 438 6.94 -11.34 -21.91
C ALA A 438 8.25 -12.03 -22.30
N HIS A 439 8.90 -11.50 -23.34
CA HIS A 439 10.22 -11.95 -23.73
C HIS A 439 11.28 -11.10 -23.04
N ASN A 440 12.01 -11.68 -22.07
CA ASN A 440 12.89 -10.95 -21.14
C ASN A 440 12.12 -10.08 -20.14
N ILE A 441 11.08 -10.66 -19.53
CA ILE A 441 10.08 -9.99 -18.68
C ILE A 441 10.65 -9.13 -17.55
N ASP A 442 11.82 -9.46 -17.02
CA ASP A 442 12.49 -8.69 -15.96
C ASP A 442 12.67 -7.22 -16.34
N TYR A 443 12.89 -6.92 -17.63
CA TYR A 443 12.98 -5.53 -18.08
C TYR A 443 11.60 -4.86 -18.05
N ASP A 444 10.63 -5.40 -18.78
CA ASP A 444 9.30 -4.81 -18.98
C ASP A 444 8.53 -4.66 -17.66
N ILE A 445 8.53 -5.69 -16.81
CA ILE A 445 7.79 -5.64 -15.55
C ILE A 445 8.36 -4.61 -14.58
N ASN A 446 9.68 -4.42 -14.58
CA ASN A 446 10.34 -3.42 -13.74
C ASN A 446 10.10 -2.00 -14.27
N VAL A 447 10.16 -1.78 -15.59
CA VAL A 447 9.77 -0.50 -16.20
C VAL A 447 8.31 -0.19 -15.88
N LEU A 448 7.41 -1.16 -16.03
CA LEU A 448 5.98 -1.01 -15.77
C LEU A 448 5.73 -0.62 -14.31
N ASN A 449 6.28 -1.37 -13.37
CA ASN A 449 6.14 -1.10 -11.93
C ASN A 449 6.76 0.25 -11.54
N ASN A 450 7.95 0.59 -12.05
CA ASN A 450 8.60 1.88 -11.75
C ASN A 450 7.81 3.09 -12.28
N ASN A 451 7.14 2.95 -13.42
CA ASN A 451 6.27 4.03 -13.94
C ASN A 451 4.91 4.08 -13.22
N ALA A 452 4.46 2.96 -12.65
CA ALA A 452 3.16 2.81 -11.99
C ALA A 452 3.16 3.18 -10.50
N ILE A 453 4.30 3.03 -9.82
CA ILE A 453 4.41 3.14 -8.36
C ILE A 453 4.03 4.53 -7.84
N ASP A 454 4.40 5.60 -8.57
CA ASP A 454 4.05 6.99 -8.23
C ASP A 454 2.53 7.25 -8.26
N PHE A 455 1.77 6.37 -8.91
CA PHE A 455 0.31 6.44 -9.02
C PHE A 455 -0.40 5.39 -8.15
N LEU A 456 0.35 4.71 -7.29
CA LEU A 456 -0.11 3.63 -6.40
C LEU A 456 -0.66 2.43 -7.18
N TYR A 457 -0.07 2.12 -8.34
CA TYR A 457 -0.28 0.89 -9.09
C TYR A 457 0.98 -0.02 -9.04
N ARG A 458 0.78 -1.34 -9.06
CA ARG A 458 1.81 -2.40 -9.00
C ARG A 458 1.22 -3.64 -9.64
N PHE A 459 2.01 -4.24 -10.50
CA PHE A 459 1.72 -5.48 -11.21
C PHE A 459 2.49 -6.59 -10.49
N ASP A 460 1.81 -7.26 -9.58
CA ASP A 460 2.29 -8.35 -8.72
C ASP A 460 1.77 -9.71 -9.18
N ASN A 461 1.40 -9.79 -10.46
CA ASN A 461 0.94 -10.99 -11.14
C ASN A 461 1.99 -12.12 -11.15
N ASP A 462 1.52 -13.34 -11.40
CA ASP A 462 2.40 -14.45 -11.79
C ASP A 462 3.12 -14.12 -13.10
N LEU A 463 4.44 -14.28 -13.12
CA LEU A 463 5.29 -13.90 -14.26
C LEU A 463 5.86 -15.12 -14.97
N VAL A 464 5.92 -15.05 -16.30
CA VAL A 464 6.62 -16.04 -17.15
C VAL A 464 7.51 -15.34 -18.16
N CYS A 465 8.79 -15.71 -18.16
CA CYS A 465 9.77 -15.22 -19.12
C CYS A 465 9.96 -16.22 -20.27
N THR A 466 9.55 -15.88 -21.49
CA THR A 466 9.73 -16.79 -22.65
C THR A 466 11.20 -16.97 -23.01
N LEU A 467 12.06 -16.00 -22.71
CA LEU A 467 13.51 -16.11 -22.87
C LEU A 467 14.07 -17.21 -21.96
N GLU A 468 13.74 -17.20 -20.67
CA GLU A 468 14.18 -18.22 -19.71
C GLU A 468 13.59 -19.59 -20.04
N LEU A 469 12.29 -19.63 -20.36
CA LEU A 469 11.63 -20.86 -20.79
C LEU A 469 12.36 -21.47 -21.97
N SER A 470 12.63 -20.70 -23.03
CA SER A 470 13.35 -21.20 -24.20
C SER A 470 14.77 -21.70 -23.87
N ARG A 471 15.49 -21.04 -22.95
CA ARG A 471 16.83 -21.49 -22.51
C ARG A 471 16.80 -22.79 -21.72
N SER A 472 15.72 -23.03 -20.98
CA SER A 472 15.55 -24.27 -20.20
C SER A 472 15.31 -25.51 -21.07
N LEU A 473 14.86 -25.30 -22.31
CA LEU A 473 14.49 -26.38 -23.24
C LEU A 473 15.71 -26.85 -24.05
N SER A 474 16.40 -27.87 -23.53
CA SER A 474 17.59 -28.48 -24.17
C SER A 474 17.37 -29.00 -25.60
N LYS A 475 16.12 -29.24 -26.02
CA LYS A 475 15.76 -29.66 -27.38
C LYS A 475 15.86 -28.52 -28.40
N LEU A 476 15.87 -27.25 -27.97
CA LEU A 476 15.95 -26.11 -28.88
C LEU A 476 17.36 -25.91 -29.39
N LYS A 477 17.55 -26.12 -30.70
CA LYS A 477 18.82 -25.94 -31.39
C LYS A 477 18.84 -24.60 -32.12
N VAL A 478 19.07 -23.53 -31.36
CA VAL A 478 19.14 -22.14 -31.85
C VAL A 478 20.50 -21.50 -31.54
N SER A 479 20.92 -20.56 -32.38
CA SER A 479 22.21 -19.86 -32.19
C SER A 479 22.19 -18.87 -31.02
N ASN A 480 21.01 -18.33 -30.71
CA ASN A 480 20.72 -17.47 -29.57
C ASN A 480 19.20 -17.48 -29.31
N HIS A 481 18.78 -16.92 -28.18
CA HIS A 481 17.38 -16.93 -27.75
C HIS A 481 16.70 -15.57 -27.91
N ARG A 482 17.18 -14.69 -28.79
CA ARG A 482 16.46 -13.44 -29.10
C ARG A 482 15.12 -13.77 -29.76
N LEU A 483 14.10 -12.96 -29.51
CA LEU A 483 12.76 -13.10 -30.09
C LEU A 483 12.82 -13.38 -31.60
N SER A 484 13.54 -12.57 -32.37
CA SER A 484 13.70 -12.73 -33.83
C SER A 484 14.33 -14.06 -34.27
N THR A 485 15.20 -14.65 -33.45
CA THR A 485 15.79 -15.96 -33.74
C THR A 485 14.80 -17.09 -33.45
N LEU A 486 14.08 -16.98 -32.33
CA LEU A 486 13.09 -17.97 -31.93
C LEU A 486 11.86 -17.96 -32.83
N THR A 487 11.33 -16.78 -33.18
CA THR A 487 10.19 -16.66 -34.11
C THR A 487 10.54 -17.24 -35.47
N LYS A 488 11.74 -16.97 -35.99
CA LYS A 488 12.23 -17.60 -37.22
C LYS A 488 12.37 -19.13 -37.10
N TYR A 489 12.83 -19.64 -35.96
CA TYR A 489 12.98 -21.08 -35.73
C TYR A 489 11.61 -21.80 -35.77
N PHE A 490 10.59 -21.20 -35.16
CA PHE A 490 9.23 -21.75 -35.12
C PHE A 490 8.34 -21.32 -36.31
N ASN A 491 8.90 -20.63 -37.30
CA ASN A 491 8.15 -20.09 -38.45
C ASN A 491 6.96 -19.20 -38.03
N ILE A 492 7.17 -18.37 -37.01
CA ILE A 492 6.23 -17.37 -36.52
C ILE A 492 6.52 -16.05 -37.25
N ASP A 493 5.50 -15.46 -37.85
CA ASP A 493 5.60 -14.17 -38.51
C ASP A 493 5.88 -13.04 -37.50
N LEU A 494 6.96 -12.30 -37.74
CA LEU A 494 7.32 -11.06 -37.04
C LEU A 494 7.27 -9.92 -38.07
N LYS A 495 6.10 -9.30 -38.22
CA LYS A 495 5.83 -8.36 -39.33
C LYS A 495 6.60 -7.05 -39.19
N ASN A 496 6.42 -6.34 -38.08
CA ASN A 496 7.12 -5.09 -37.80
C ASN A 496 7.84 -5.20 -36.45
N ALA A 497 9.09 -5.70 -36.48
CA ALA A 497 9.91 -5.75 -35.29
C ALA A 497 10.05 -4.35 -34.66
N HIS A 498 10.05 -4.28 -33.33
CA HIS A 498 10.06 -3.02 -32.56
C HIS A 498 8.78 -2.21 -32.66
N ARG A 499 7.65 -2.90 -32.81
CA ARG A 499 6.31 -2.38 -32.53
C ARG A 499 5.70 -3.24 -31.45
N ALA A 500 5.33 -2.62 -30.34
CA ALA A 500 5.02 -3.36 -29.10
C ALA A 500 3.93 -4.42 -29.30
N LEU A 501 2.87 -4.12 -30.05
CA LEU A 501 1.78 -5.08 -30.29
C LEU A 501 2.20 -6.24 -31.19
N ASP A 502 2.97 -6.00 -32.25
CA ASP A 502 3.41 -7.05 -33.17
C ASP A 502 4.39 -8.00 -32.47
N ASP A 503 5.32 -7.46 -31.68
CA ASP A 503 6.28 -8.22 -30.87
C ASP A 503 5.56 -9.01 -29.76
N THR A 504 4.53 -8.42 -29.15
CA THR A 504 3.63 -9.08 -28.18
C THR A 504 2.91 -10.28 -28.81
N ILE A 505 2.30 -10.10 -29.98
CA ILE A 505 1.58 -11.16 -30.68
C ILE A 505 2.55 -12.29 -31.05
N ALA A 506 3.73 -11.97 -31.60
CA ALA A 506 4.74 -12.96 -31.91
C ALA A 506 5.23 -13.72 -30.65
N THR A 507 5.38 -13.01 -29.52
CA THR A 507 5.72 -13.61 -28.23
C THR A 507 4.63 -14.55 -27.73
N ALA A 508 3.35 -14.25 -27.97
CA ALA A 508 2.25 -15.13 -27.62
C ALA A 508 2.30 -16.46 -28.39
N TYR A 509 2.51 -16.43 -29.70
CA TYR A 509 2.73 -17.67 -30.47
C TYR A 509 3.98 -18.43 -30.01
N LEU A 510 5.06 -17.71 -29.75
CA LEU A 510 6.29 -18.31 -29.27
C LEU A 510 6.05 -19.04 -27.95
N TYR A 511 5.32 -18.42 -27.01
CA TYR A 511 4.98 -19.06 -25.74
C TYR A 511 4.22 -20.37 -25.93
N LEU A 512 3.21 -20.39 -26.81
CA LEU A 512 2.47 -21.61 -27.14
C LEU A 512 3.37 -22.71 -27.75
N GLU A 513 4.27 -22.36 -28.66
CA GLU A 513 5.22 -23.32 -29.26
C GLU A 513 6.24 -23.84 -28.25
N LEU A 514 6.73 -22.99 -27.34
CA LEU A 514 7.65 -23.41 -26.28
C LEU A 514 6.97 -24.41 -25.33
N LEU A 515 5.70 -24.20 -24.98
CA LEU A 515 4.93 -25.15 -24.18
C LEU A 515 4.78 -26.50 -24.89
N LYS A 516 4.49 -26.51 -26.20
CA LYS A 516 4.46 -27.78 -26.97
C LYS A 516 5.78 -28.53 -26.85
N VAL A 517 6.91 -27.86 -27.09
CA VAL A 517 8.26 -28.47 -26.97
C VAL A 517 8.54 -28.98 -25.55
N GLN A 518 8.08 -28.27 -24.52
CA GLN A 518 8.26 -28.68 -23.12
C GLN A 518 7.51 -29.98 -22.79
N TYR A 519 6.30 -30.14 -23.33
CA TYR A 519 5.40 -31.26 -23.02
C TYR A 519 5.51 -32.43 -24.00
N ASP A 520 6.01 -32.22 -25.21
CA ASP A 520 6.37 -33.29 -26.14
C ASP A 520 7.60 -34.03 -25.58
N LYS A 521 7.33 -35.01 -24.69
CA LYS A 521 8.32 -35.90 -24.09
C LYS A 521 9.06 -36.72 -25.14
#